data_AF-A0A923NTE2-F1
#
_entry.id   AF-A0A923NTE2-F1
#
_cell.length_a   1.000
_cell.length_b   1.000
_cell.length_c   1.000
_cell.angle_alpha   90.00
_cell.angle_beta   90.00
_cell.angle_gamma   90.00
#
_symmetry.space_group_name_H-M   'P 1'
#
loop_
_entity.id
_entity.type
_entity.pdbx_description
1 polymer ?
#
loop_
_entity_poly.entity_id
_entity_poly.type
_entity_poly.pdbx_seq_one_letter_code
_entity_poly.pdbx_strand_id
1 'polypeptide(L)'
;MIADDPQLQALRRRYATGLAEKRSALLAQWRAWRASGHDDEHLRELAMQAHRLAGSAGCYGYATIGMHAGRLDELASERLQYGAAIDPPQLDLAMSALLGAIDSAVEDGSPSR
;
A
#
# COMPACT_ATOMS: atom_id res chain seq x y z
N MET A 1 -29.90 -3.23 8.63
CA MET A 1 -29.14 -4.45 8.98
C MET A 1 -28.63 -5.04 7.67
N ILE A 2 -27.48 -4.57 7.17
CA ILE A 2 -26.85 -5.03 5.91
C ILE A 2 -25.45 -5.52 6.31
N ALA A 3 -25.37 -6.61 7.07
CA ALA A 3 -24.11 -7.08 7.67
C ALA A 3 -23.66 -8.46 7.18
N ASP A 4 -24.46 -9.18 6.39
CA ASP A 4 -24.17 -10.58 6.02
C ASP A 4 -24.37 -10.82 4.52
N ASP A 5 -23.66 -10.07 3.66
CA ASP A 5 -23.48 -10.52 2.29
C ASP A 5 -22.30 -11.53 2.24
N PRO A 6 -22.57 -12.84 2.07
CA PRO A 6 -21.51 -13.86 2.01
C PRO A 6 -20.56 -13.66 0.82
N GLN A 7 -20.99 -13.02 -0.27
CA GLN A 7 -20.13 -12.68 -1.40
C GLN A 7 -19.12 -11.60 -1.01
N LEU A 8 -19.57 -10.56 -0.29
CA LEU A 8 -18.68 -9.52 0.22
C LEU A 8 -17.68 -10.09 1.23
N GLN A 9 -18.11 -10.99 2.11
CA GLN A 9 -17.23 -11.69 3.07
C GLN A 9 -16.17 -12.53 2.34
N ALA A 10 -16.55 -13.26 1.29
CA ALA A 10 -15.62 -14.04 0.48
C ALA A 10 -14.59 -13.16 -0.25
N LEU A 11 -15.04 -12.03 -0.81
CA LEU A 11 -14.16 -11.04 -1.44
C LEU A 11 -13.18 -10.43 -0.43
N ARG A 12 -13.63 -10.08 0.78
CA ARG A 12 -12.77 -9.58 1.86
C ARG A 12 -11.72 -10.58 2.29
N ARG A 13 -12.08 -11.85 2.44
CA ARG A 13 -11.13 -12.94 2.75
C ARG A 13 -10.10 -13.08 1.66
N ARG A 14 -10.51 -13.11 0.39
CA ARG A 14 -9.58 -13.17 -0.75
C ARG A 14 -8.65 -11.97 -0.79
N TYR A 15 -9.16 -10.78 -0.50
CA TYR A 15 -8.35 -9.57 -0.43
C TYR A 15 -7.32 -9.66 0.70
N ALA A 16 -7.73 -10.12 1.89
CA ALA A 16 -6.88 -10.34 3.05
C ALA A 16 -5.77 -11.35 2.77
N THR A 17 -6.08 -12.48 2.14
CA THR A 17 -5.07 -13.48 1.74
C THR A 17 -4.00 -12.87 0.83
N GLY A 18 -4.39 -11.96 -0.07
CA GLY A 18 -3.45 -11.27 -0.96
C GLY A 18 -2.69 -10.11 -0.32
N LEU A 19 -2.98 -9.71 0.92
CA LEU A 19 -2.29 -8.57 1.56
C LEU A 19 -0.83 -8.90 1.90
N ALA A 20 -0.54 -10.12 2.36
CA ALA A 20 0.82 -10.55 2.68
C ALA A 20 1.75 -10.54 1.45
N GLU A 21 1.23 -10.94 0.29
CA GLU A 21 1.95 -10.89 -0.99
C GLU A 21 2.20 -9.44 -1.44
N LYS A 22 1.17 -8.58 -1.36
CA LYS A 22 1.30 -7.15 -1.69
C LYS A 22 2.32 -6.46 -0.79
N ARG A 23 2.32 -6.77 0.51
CA ARG A 23 3.32 -6.29 1.47
C ARG A 23 4.73 -6.67 1.04
N SER A 24 4.93 -7.93 0.69
CA SER A 24 6.24 -8.44 0.27
C SER A 24 6.72 -7.78 -1.03
N ALA A 25 5.82 -7.55 -1.98
CA ALA A 25 6.12 -6.84 -3.23
C ALA A 25 6.52 -5.37 -2.99
N LEU A 26 5.78 -4.65 -2.13
CA LEU A 26 6.10 -3.28 -1.73
C LEU A 26 7.48 -3.21 -1.07
N LEU A 27 7.73 -4.09 -0.11
CA LEU A 27 9.01 -4.15 0.60
C LEU A 27 10.18 -4.47 -0.33
N ALA A 28 9.98 -5.33 -1.33
CA ALA A 28 11.01 -5.66 -2.31
C ALA A 28 11.38 -4.46 -3.18
N GLN A 29 10.38 -3.76 -3.74
CA GLN A 29 10.64 -2.56 -4.55
C GLN A 29 11.25 -1.42 -3.72
N TRP A 30 10.81 -1.29 -2.48
CA TRP A 30 11.39 -0.34 -1.54
C TRP A 30 12.87 -0.58 -1.28
N ARG A 31 13.25 -1.82 -1.00
CA ARG A 31 14.66 -2.19 -0.79
C ARG A 31 15.49 -1.98 -2.06
N ALA A 32 14.93 -2.32 -3.22
CA ALA A 32 15.60 -2.13 -4.50
C ALA A 32 15.83 -0.64 -4.80
N TRP A 33 14.84 0.22 -4.57
CA TRP A 33 14.95 1.67 -4.71
C TRP A 33 16.07 2.27 -3.85
N ARG A 34 16.18 1.84 -2.58
CA ARG A 34 17.28 2.30 -1.70
C ARG A 34 18.65 1.79 -2.17
N ALA A 35 18.72 0.53 -2.60
CA ALA A 35 19.96 -0.09 -3.03
C ALA A 35 20.48 0.45 -4.37
N SER A 36 19.60 0.92 -5.26
CA SER A 36 19.95 1.48 -6.57
C SER A 36 20.35 2.96 -6.53
N GLY A 37 20.34 3.60 -5.35
CA GLY A 37 20.58 5.04 -5.24
C GLY A 37 19.38 5.89 -5.69
N HIS A 38 18.16 5.40 -5.44
CA HIS A 38 16.88 6.05 -5.73
C HIS A 38 16.49 6.08 -7.22
N ASP A 39 16.67 4.96 -7.92
CA ASP A 39 16.24 4.80 -9.32
C ASP A 39 14.72 4.97 -9.49
N ASP A 40 14.31 5.84 -10.42
CA ASP A 40 12.91 6.12 -10.74
C ASP A 40 12.15 4.86 -11.23
N GLU A 41 12.82 3.82 -11.74
CA GLU A 41 12.15 2.55 -12.11
C GLU A 41 11.49 1.86 -10.91
N HIS A 42 12.23 1.65 -9.82
CA HIS A 42 11.68 1.07 -8.60
C HIS A 42 10.63 1.96 -7.95
N LEU A 43 10.78 3.28 -8.10
CA LEU A 43 9.81 4.25 -7.63
C LEU A 43 8.49 4.17 -8.41
N ARG A 44 8.53 3.98 -9.74
CA ARG A 44 7.31 3.76 -10.55
C ARG A 44 6.56 2.51 -10.12
N GLU A 45 7.29 1.43 -9.86
CA GLU A 45 6.67 0.19 -9.38
C GLU A 45 6.04 0.37 -8.00
N LEU A 46 6.70 1.08 -7.08
CA LEU A 46 6.11 1.46 -5.79
C LEU A 46 4.83 2.28 -5.97
N ALA A 47 4.87 3.33 -6.79
CA ALA A 47 3.71 4.19 -7.06
C ALA A 47 2.54 3.38 -7.60
N MET A 48 2.76 2.52 -8.60
CA MET A 48 1.69 1.68 -9.16
C MET A 48 1.08 0.73 -8.13
N GLN A 49 1.89 0.09 -7.29
CA GLN A 49 1.40 -0.82 -6.26
C GLN A 49 0.60 -0.06 -5.18
N ALA A 50 1.10 1.09 -4.77
CA ALA A 50 0.45 1.99 -3.82
C ALA A 50 -0.89 2.52 -4.38
N HIS A 51 -0.92 2.97 -5.63
CA HIS A 51 -2.12 3.43 -6.32
C HIS A 51 -3.23 2.37 -6.34
N ARG A 52 -2.89 1.12 -6.73
CA ARG A 52 -3.85 0.00 -6.74
C ARG A 52 -4.39 -0.32 -5.35
N LEU A 53 -3.55 -0.24 -4.32
CA LEU A 53 -3.98 -0.41 -2.93
C LEU A 53 -4.89 0.73 -2.49
N ALA A 54 -4.53 1.98 -2.75
CA ALA A 54 -5.32 3.16 -2.44
C ALA A 54 -6.73 3.08 -3.03
N GLY A 55 -6.84 2.70 -4.31
CA GLY A 55 -8.13 2.59 -5.01
C GLY A 55 -8.97 1.37 -4.62
N SER A 56 -8.39 0.32 -4.05
CA SER A 56 -9.12 -0.93 -3.76
C SER A 56 -9.40 -1.18 -2.28
N ALA A 57 -8.53 -0.72 -1.38
CA ALA A 57 -8.56 -1.10 0.04
C ALA A 57 -9.85 -0.66 0.75
N GLY A 58 -10.34 0.55 0.45
CA GLY A 58 -11.59 1.07 1.02
C GLY A 58 -12.82 0.21 0.72
N CYS A 59 -12.92 -0.34 -0.50
CA CYS A 59 -14.02 -1.21 -0.93
C CYS A 59 -14.14 -2.48 -0.08
N TYR A 60 -13.04 -2.92 0.55
CA TYR A 60 -12.98 -4.13 1.37
C TYR A 60 -12.91 -3.85 2.87
N GLY A 61 -13.04 -2.59 3.29
CA GLY A 61 -13.01 -2.18 4.70
C GLY A 61 -11.62 -1.87 5.25
N TYR A 62 -10.60 -1.75 4.39
CA TYR A 62 -9.23 -1.42 4.81
C TYR A 62 -8.91 0.06 4.56
N ALA A 63 -9.72 0.95 5.13
CA ALA A 63 -9.60 2.39 4.89
C ALA A 63 -8.21 2.94 5.25
N THR A 64 -7.63 2.48 6.37
CA THR A 64 -6.28 2.87 6.83
C THR A 64 -5.19 2.46 5.84
N ILE A 65 -5.28 1.25 5.27
CA ILE A 65 -4.36 0.81 4.20
C ILE A 65 -4.50 1.72 2.99
N GLY A 66 -5.74 2.02 2.58
CA GLY A 66 -6.00 2.89 1.44
C GLY A 66 -5.42 4.29 1.62
N MET A 67 -5.59 4.87 2.80
CA MET A 67 -5.04 6.18 3.16
C MET A 67 -3.52 6.20 3.09
N HIS A 68 -2.83 5.25 3.73
CA HIS A 68 -1.36 5.20 3.72
C HIS A 68 -0.80 4.89 2.32
N ALA A 69 -1.48 4.04 1.56
CA ALA A 69 -1.11 3.75 0.17
C ALA A 69 -1.27 4.98 -0.72
N GLY A 70 -2.36 5.76 -0.54
CA GLY A 70 -2.56 7.01 -1.28
C GLY A 70 -1.47 8.03 -0.99
N ARG A 71 -1.04 8.14 0.28
CA ARG A 71 0.07 9.03 0.65
C ARG A 71 1.41 8.62 0.00
N LEU A 72 1.69 7.32 -0.05
CA LEU A 72 2.88 6.80 -0.72
C LEU A 72 2.84 7.06 -2.24
N ASP A 73 1.69 6.82 -2.87
CA ASP A 73 1.46 7.08 -4.30
C ASP A 73 1.66 8.56 -4.64
N GLU A 74 1.09 9.47 -3.86
CA GLU A 74 1.24 10.92 -4.04
C GLU A 74 2.71 11.35 -4.05
N LEU A 75 3.49 10.96 -3.02
CA LEU A 75 4.89 11.33 -2.91
C LEU A 75 5.74 10.79 -4.07
N ALA A 76 5.49 9.53 -4.47
CA ALA A 76 6.21 8.93 -5.58
C ALA A 76 5.81 9.57 -6.92
N SER A 77 4.52 9.83 -7.12
CA SER A 77 3.98 10.45 -8.34
C SER A 77 4.45 11.90 -8.51
N GLU A 78 4.60 12.68 -7.45
CA GLU A 78 5.14 14.04 -7.51
C GLU A 78 6.55 14.08 -8.12
N ARG A 79 7.42 13.14 -7.70
CA ARG A 79 8.75 12.96 -8.30
C ARG A 79 8.66 12.56 -9.77
N LEU A 80 7.85 11.54 -10.06
CA LEU A 80 7.81 10.93 -11.39
C LEU A 80 7.18 11.83 -12.45
N GLN A 81 6.21 12.65 -12.08
CA GLN A 81 5.49 13.52 -13.01
C GLN A 81 6.10 14.91 -13.11
N TYR A 82 6.56 15.47 -11.99
CA TYR A 82 7.00 16.87 -11.92
C TYR A 82 8.49 17.02 -11.62
N GLY A 83 9.23 15.93 -11.46
CA GLY A 83 10.64 15.96 -11.11
C GLY A 83 10.92 16.49 -9.70
N ALA A 84 9.89 16.54 -8.83
CA ALA A 84 10.03 17.02 -7.46
C ALA A 84 11.14 16.26 -6.71
N ALA A 85 11.83 16.91 -5.78
CA ALA A 85 12.79 16.21 -4.95
C ALA A 85 12.04 15.26 -4.00
N ILE A 86 12.46 14.00 -3.91
CA ILE A 86 12.01 13.10 -2.86
C ILE A 86 12.84 13.38 -1.62
N ASP A 87 12.18 13.58 -0.49
CA ASP A 87 12.80 13.50 0.83
C ASP A 87 12.78 12.03 1.28
N PRO A 88 13.92 11.30 1.28
CA PRO A 88 13.92 9.87 1.58
C PRO A 88 13.31 9.54 2.96
N PRO A 89 13.61 10.26 4.06
CA PRO A 89 12.90 10.12 5.33
C PRO A 89 11.37 10.17 5.26
N GLN A 90 10.82 11.06 4.42
CA GLN A 90 9.37 11.17 4.24
C GLN A 90 8.80 9.93 3.56
N LEU A 91 9.51 9.40 2.57
CA LEU A 91 9.13 8.17 1.86
C LEU A 91 9.30 6.93 2.76
N ASP A 92 10.38 6.87 3.55
CA ASP A 92 10.63 5.86 4.59
C ASP A 92 9.45 5.80 5.59
N LEU A 93 8.96 6.97 6.03
CA LEU A 93 7.84 7.07 6.96
C LEU A 93 6.52 6.59 6.32
N ALA A 94 6.23 7.02 5.09
CA ALA A 94 5.04 6.59 4.35
C ALA A 94 5.04 5.07 4.13
N MET A 95 6.20 4.50 3.74
CA MET A 95 6.39 3.06 3.60
C MET A 95 6.18 2.32 4.91
N SER A 96 6.77 2.79 6.00
CA SER A 96 6.64 2.15 7.32
C SER A 96 5.19 2.15 7.81
N ALA A 97 4.46 3.25 7.62
CA ALA A 97 3.05 3.36 7.97
C ALA A 97 2.18 2.39 7.14
N LEU A 98 2.43 2.30 5.83
CA LEU A 98 1.70 1.37 4.96
C LEU A 98 1.96 -0.09 5.33
N LEU A 99 3.24 -0.48 5.53
CA LEU A 99 3.59 -1.84 5.90
C LEU A 99 3.01 -2.21 7.27
N GLY A 100 3.06 -1.31 8.24
CA GLY A 100 2.43 -1.51 9.55
C GLY A 100 0.93 -1.71 9.48
N ALA A 101 0.22 -0.89 8.67
CA ALA A 101 -1.22 -1.06 8.48
C ALA A 101 -1.58 -2.38 7.79
N ILE A 102 -0.74 -2.87 6.87
CA ILE A 102 -0.92 -4.18 6.25
C ILE A 102 -0.64 -5.31 7.27
N ASP A 103 0.41 -5.18 8.08
CA ASP A 103 0.77 -6.16 9.11
C ASP A 103 -0.35 -6.32 10.13
N SER A 104 -0.90 -5.22 10.67
CA SER A 104 -2.07 -5.27 11.56
C SER A 104 -3.26 -5.98 10.90
N ALA A 105 -3.55 -5.68 9.64
CA ALA A 105 -4.68 -6.30 8.93
C ALA A 105 -4.48 -7.80 8.67
N VAL A 106 -3.23 -8.24 8.46
CA VAL A 106 -2.89 -9.67 8.28
C VAL A 106 -2.97 -10.41 9.61
N GLU A 107 -2.51 -9.81 10.71
CA GLU A 107 -2.57 -10.38 12.06
C GLU A 107 -4.01 -10.49 12.59
N ASP A 108 -4.82 -9.45 12.41
CA ASP A 108 -6.22 -9.40 12.89
C ASP A 108 -7.15 -10.33 12.08
N GLY A 109 -6.75 -10.74 10.87
CA GLY A 109 -7.56 -11.56 9.96
C GLY A 109 -8.90 -10.91 9.57
N SER A 110 -9.09 -9.63 9.88
CA SER A 110 -10.32 -8.85 9.72
C SER A 110 -10.00 -7.39 9.40
N PRO A 111 -10.84 -6.69 8.60
CA PRO A 111 -10.65 -5.27 8.34
C PRO A 111 -10.71 -4.46 9.65
N SER A 112 -9.70 -3.63 9.88
CA SER A 112 -9.64 -2.72 11.03
C SER A 112 -10.87 -1.79 10.99
N ARG A 113 -11.66 -1.82 12.07
CA ARG A 113 -12.92 -1.07 12.22
C ARG A 113 -12.71 0.43 12.32
#